data_AF-A0A3S0HBC0-F1
#
_entry.id   AF-A0A3S0HBC0-F1
#
_cell.length_a   1.000
_cell.length_b   1.000
_cell.length_c   1.000
_cell.angle_alpha   90.00
_cell.angle_beta   90.00
_cell.angle_gamma   90.00
#
_symmetry.space_group_name_H-M   'P 1'
#
loop_
_entity.id
_entity.type
_entity.pdbx_description
1 polymer ?
#
loop_
_entity_poly.entity_id
_entity_poly.type
_entity_poly.pdbx_seq_one_letter_code
_entity_poly.pdbx_strand_id
1 'polypeptide(L)' 'MLVIWLASGLLVWYTLRQYRRARPERRPAQRWFVFLAVAWLVLLGIWVILPLLASWIGEAWLAKP' A
#
# COMPACT_ATOMS: atom_id res chain seq x y z
N MET A 1 -4.68 26.77 25.10
CA MET A 1 -3.74 25.91 24.34
C MET A 1 -3.60 24.53 24.97
N LEU A 2 -3.16 24.41 26.22
CA LEU A 2 -3.04 23.11 26.95
C LEU A 2 -4.32 22.27 26.98
N VAL A 3 -5.48 22.93 27.12
CA VAL A 3 -6.80 22.25 27.13
C VAL A 3 -7.09 21.55 25.80
N ILE A 4 -6.68 22.13 24.68
CA ILE A 4 -6.88 21.55 23.34
C ILE A 4 -6.01 20.29 23.19
N TRP A 5 -4.75 20.35 23.65
CA TRP A 5 -3.86 19.19 23.66
C TRP A 5 -4.37 18.05 24.52
N LEU A 6 -4.90 18.35 25.72
CA LEU A 6 -5.51 17.35 26.59
C LEU A 6 -6.77 16.74 25.98
N ALA A 7 -7.63 17.56 25.38
CA ALA A 7 -8.84 17.09 24.70
C ALA A 7 -8.49 16.20 23.49
N SER A 8 -7.48 16.56 22.69
CA SER A 8 -7.00 15.74 21.58
C SER A 8 -6.39 14.42 22.06
N GLY A 9 -5.59 14.44 23.14
CA GLY A 9 -5.04 13.22 23.74
C GLY A 9 -6.13 12.27 24.25
N LEU A 10 -7.16 12.82 24.90
CA LEU A 10 -8.35 12.07 25.34
C LEU A 10 -9.13 11.48 24.16
N LEU A 11 -9.30 12.24 23.08
CA LEU A 11 -9.96 11.78 21.85
C LEU A 11 -9.21 10.63 21.18
N VAL A 12 -7.88 10.74 21.08
CA VAL A 12 -7.00 9.69 20.53
C VAL A 12 -7.02 8.45 21.40
N TRP A 13 -6.94 8.62 22.73
CA TRP A 13 -7.05 7.51 23.67
C TRP A 13 -8.41 6.82 23.57
N TYR A 14 -9.49 7.59 23.49
CA TYR A 14 -10.85 7.08 23.37
C TYR A 14 -11.05 6.31 22.07
N THR A 15 -10.59 6.86 20.93
CA THR A 15 -10.66 6.17 19.63
C THR A 15 -9.81 4.91 19.59
N LEU A 16 -8.60 4.92 20.15
CA LEU A 16 -7.76 3.72 20.28
C LEU A 16 -8.42 2.65 21.15
N ARG A 17 -9.02 3.05 22.27
CA ARG A 17 -9.76 2.14 23.16
C ARG A 17 -10.98 1.57 22.45
N GLN A 18 -11.69 2.39 21.69
CA GLN A 18 -12.85 1.96 20.90
C GLN A 18 -12.43 1.01 19.78
N TYR A 19 -11.34 1.29 19.08
CA TYR A 19 -10.78 0.42 18.04
C TYR A 19 -10.32 -0.94 18.59
N ARG A 20 -9.73 -0.97 19.79
CA ARG A 20 -9.34 -2.22 20.46
C ARG A 20 -10.53 -3.03 20.95
N ARG A 21 -11.58 -2.37 21.47
CA ARG A 21 -12.81 -3.03 21.96
C ARG A 21 -13.69 -3.51 20.81
N ALA A 22 -13.91 -2.64 19.85
CA ALA A 22 -14.58 -2.96 18.61
C ALA A 22 -13.58 -3.59 17.65
N ARG A 23 -12.83 -4.64 18.10
CA ARG A 23 -12.02 -5.50 17.20
C ARG A 23 -12.87 -5.66 15.96
N PRO A 24 -12.57 -4.97 14.85
CA PRO A 24 -13.38 -5.15 13.68
C PRO A 24 -13.08 -6.59 13.33
N GLU A 25 -14.10 -7.45 13.40
CA GLU A 25 -14.07 -8.75 12.76
C GLU A 25 -13.34 -8.51 11.45
N ARG A 26 -12.14 -9.09 11.32
CA ARG A 26 -11.22 -8.80 10.22
C ARG A 26 -12.02 -9.09 8.97
N ARG A 27 -12.61 -8.06 8.35
CA ARG A 27 -13.51 -8.21 7.23
C ARG A 27 -12.68 -8.93 6.18
N PRO A 28 -12.95 -10.20 5.86
CA PRO A 28 -12.13 -10.94 4.91
C PRO A 28 -12.02 -10.17 3.59
N ALA A 29 -13.06 -9.41 3.25
CA ALA A 29 -13.10 -8.45 2.16
C ALA A 29 -11.94 -7.43 2.15
N GLN A 30 -11.53 -6.87 3.30
CA GLN A 30 -10.42 -5.90 3.34
C GLN A 30 -9.07 -6.58 3.07
N ARG A 31 -8.88 -7.81 3.55
CA ARG A 31 -7.68 -8.61 3.22
C ARG A 31 -7.63 -8.96 1.73
N TRP A 32 -8.76 -9.40 1.18
CA TRP A 32 -8.88 -9.68 -0.25
C TRP A 32 -8.64 -8.43 -1.10
N PHE A 33 -9.17 -7.28 -0.68
CA PHE A 33 -8.94 -6.01 -1.37
C PHE A 33 -7.47 -5.59 -1.33
N VAL A 34 -6.81 -5.69 -0.17
CA VAL A 34 -5.37 -5.40 -0.05
C VAL A 34 -4.56 -6.36 -0.91
N PHE A 35 -4.90 -7.64 -0.91
CA PHE A 35 -4.20 -8.64 -1.75
C PHE A 35 -4.39 -8.36 -3.24
N LEU A 36 -5.61 -7.99 -3.65
CA LEU A 36 -5.92 -7.61 -5.02
C LEU A 36 -5.18 -6.33 -5.43
N ALA A 37 -5.11 -5.32 -4.54
CA ALA A 37 -4.37 -4.09 -4.77
C ALA A 37 -2.86 -4.35 -4.93
N VAL A 38 -2.28 -5.23 -4.09
CA VAL A 38 -0.88 -5.63 -4.21
C VAL A 38 -0.62 -6.38 -5.50
N ALA A 39 -1.48 -7.34 -5.86
CA ALA A 39 -1.37 -8.07 -7.12
C ALA A 39 -1.43 -7.12 -8.33
N TRP A 40 -2.27 -6.09 -8.26
CA TRP A 40 -2.38 -5.09 -9.32
C TRP A 40 -1.11 -4.21 -9.38
N LEU A 41 -0.57 -3.77 -8.23
CA LEU A 41 0.71 -3.04 -8.23
C LEU A 41 1.86 -3.87 -8.84
N VAL A 42 1.92 -5.16 -8.56
CA VAL A 42 2.93 -6.06 -9.14
C VAL A 42 2.76 -6.17 -10.65
N LEU A 43 1.54 -6.34 -11.14
CA LEU A 43 1.29 -6.45 -12.58
C LEU A 43 1.63 -5.15 -13.31
N LEU A 44 1.33 -3.99 -12.73
CA LEU A 44 1.75 -2.68 -13.24
C LEU A 44 3.27 -2.56 -13.29
N GLY A 45 3.96 -2.97 -12.22
CA GLY A 45 5.42 -2.99 -12.16
C GLY A 45 6.01 -3.85 -13.28
N ILE A 46 5.50 -5.07 -13.46
CA ILE A 46 5.92 -5.95 -14.56
C ILE A 46 5.66 -5.29 -15.92
N TRP A 47 4.48 -4.70 -16.11
CA TRP A 47 4.11 -4.06 -17.37
C TRP A 47 5.04 -2.90 -17.75
N VAL A 48 5.58 -2.17 -16.77
CA VAL A 48 6.55 -1.10 -17.01
C VAL A 48 7.97 -1.64 -17.19
N ILE A 49 8.38 -2.62 -16.40
CA ILE A 49 9.75 -3.16 -16.42
C ILE A 49 10.01 -4.00 -17.68
N LEU A 50 9.02 -4.74 -18.15
CA LEU A 50 9.16 -5.62 -19.32
C LEU A 50 9.57 -4.87 -20.61
N PRO A 51 8.92 -3.76 -21.02
CA PRO A 51 9.33 -3.01 -22.20
C PRO A 51 10.68 -2.31 -22.01
N LEU A 52 11.02 -1.88 -20.78
CA LEU A 52 12.35 -1.33 -20.48
C LEU A 52 13.45 -2.37 -20.69
N LEU A 53 13.25 -3.60 -20.20
CA LEU A 53 14.16 -4.72 -20.43
C LEU A 53 14.24 -5.08 -21.92
N ALA A 54 13.10 -5.10 -22.62
CA ALA A 54 13.07 -5.36 -24.06
C ALA A 54 13.83 -4.30 -24.86
N SER A 55 13.68 -3.02 -24.51
CA SER A 55 14.45 -1.91 -25.10
C SER A 55 15.94 -2.09 -24.86
N TRP A 56 16.34 -2.40 -23.62
CA TRP A 56 17.74 -2.57 -23.25
C TRP A 56 18.39 -3.76 -23.97
N ILE A 57 17.67 -4.87 -24.13
CA ILE A 57 18.12 -6.03 -24.90
C ILE A 57 18.23 -5.67 -26.39
N GLY A 58 17.26 -4.92 -26.93
CA GLY A 58 17.30 -4.45 -28.32
C GLY A 58 18.51 -3.57 -28.59
N GLU A 59 18.79 -2.61 -27.71
CA GLU A 59 19.98 -1.75 -27.78
C GLU A 59 21.28 -2.54 -27.64
N ALA A 60 21.35 -3.49 -26.70
CA ALA A 60 22.53 -4.33 -26.51
C ALA A 60 22.79 -5.27 -27.71
N TRP A 61 21.73 -5.70 -28.42
CA TRP A 61 21.85 -6.46 -29.66
C TRP A 61 22.29 -5.59 -30.84
N LEU A 62 21.75 -4.39 -30.96
CA LEU A 62 22.12 -3.40 -31.99
C LEU A 62 23.53 -2.81 -31.78
N ALA A 63 24.02 -2.81 -30.54
CA ALA A 63 25.37 -2.35 -30.19
C ALA A 63 26.47 -3.41 -30.44
N LYS A 64 26.11 -4.64 -30.85
CA LYS A 64 27.10 -5.61 -31.33
C LYS A 64 27.46 -5.26 -32.80
N PRO A 65 28.76 -5.19 -33.13
CA PRO A 65 29.22 -4.85 -34.49
C PRO A 65 28.81 -5.89 -35.53
#